data_AF-A0A484X580-F1
#
_entry.id   AF-A0A484X580-F1
#
_cell.length_a   1.000
_cell.length_b   1.000
_cell.length_c   1.000
_cell.angle_alpha   90.00
_cell.angle_beta   90.00
_cell.angle_gamma   90.00
#
_symmetry.space_group_name_H-M   'P 1'
#
loop_
_entity.id
_entity.type
_entity.pdbx_description
1 polymer ?
#
loop_
_entity_poly.entity_id
_entity_poly.type
_entity_poly.pdbx_seq_one_letter_code
_entity_poly.pdbx_strand_id
1 'polypeptide(L)'
;MGKSSTAVNLALALAAEGAKVGILDADIYGPSIPTMLGAENQRPTSPDGTHMAPIMSHGLATNSIGYLVTDDNAMVWRGPMASKALMQMLQETLWPDLDYLVLDMPPGTGDIQLTLAQNIPVTGAVVVTTPAGHRVDRCEKRHCDVRESRGSGARYCREHECAYLQ
;
A
#
# COMPACT_ATOMS: atom_id res chain seq x y z
N MET A 1 -14.73 4.63 -6.67
CA MET A 1 -13.35 4.16 -6.95
C MET A 1 -13.14 2.89 -6.14
N GLY A 2 -13.07 1.71 -6.76
CA GLY A 2 -13.04 0.42 -6.05
C GLY A 2 -11.66 -0.03 -5.54
N LYS A 3 -10.70 0.88 -5.34
CA LYS A 3 -9.31 0.53 -4.97
C LYS A 3 -9.23 -0.26 -3.67
N SER A 4 -9.72 0.34 -2.58
CA SER A 4 -9.69 -0.26 -1.26
C SER A 4 -10.44 -1.59 -1.23
N SER A 5 -11.57 -1.67 -1.92
CA SER A 5 -12.31 -2.92 -2.10
C SER A 5 -11.51 -3.99 -2.85
N THR A 6 -10.81 -3.62 -3.92
CA THR A 6 -9.92 -4.54 -4.64
C THR A 6 -8.71 -4.94 -3.79
N ALA A 7 -8.12 -4.02 -3.03
CA ALA A 7 -6.99 -4.28 -2.14
C ALA A 7 -7.36 -5.27 -1.03
N VAL A 8 -8.50 -5.06 -0.38
CA VAL A 8 -9.02 -5.97 0.66
C VAL A 8 -9.31 -7.35 0.07
N ASN A 9 -10.02 -7.43 -1.06
CA ASN A 9 -10.31 -8.72 -1.69
C ASN A 9 -9.05 -9.46 -2.14
N LEU A 10 -8.05 -8.75 -2.68
CA LEU A 10 -6.77 -9.34 -3.03
C LEU A 10 -6.05 -9.88 -1.80
N ALA A 11 -6.01 -9.11 -0.71
CA ALA A 11 -5.38 -9.54 0.53
C ALA A 11 -6.05 -10.79 1.11
N LEU A 12 -7.40 -10.81 1.13
CA LEU A 12 -8.18 -11.96 1.59
C LEU A 12 -7.97 -13.19 0.69
N ALA A 13 -7.89 -13.02 -0.63
CA ALA A 13 -7.62 -14.12 -1.56
C ALA A 13 -6.23 -14.72 -1.33
N LEU A 14 -5.19 -13.90 -1.16
CA LEU A 14 -3.85 -14.38 -0.83
C LEU A 14 -3.80 -15.10 0.52
N ALA A 15 -4.54 -14.60 1.52
CA ALA A 15 -4.65 -15.26 2.81
C ALA A 15 -5.41 -16.61 2.71
N ALA A 16 -6.42 -16.69 1.84
CA ALA A 16 -7.17 -17.93 1.59
C ALA A 16 -6.30 -19.01 0.90
N GLU A 17 -5.30 -18.61 0.11
CA GLU A 17 -4.27 -19.50 -0.46
C GLU A 17 -3.20 -19.91 0.57
N GLY A 18 -3.31 -19.44 1.83
CA GLY A 18 -2.44 -19.82 2.93
C GLY A 18 -1.25 -18.90 3.16
N ALA A 19 -1.15 -17.77 2.45
CA ALA A 19 -0.09 -16.79 2.66
C ALA A 19 -0.35 -15.92 3.89
N LYS A 20 0.72 -15.50 4.59
CA LYS A 20 0.64 -14.53 5.68
C LYS A 20 0.57 -13.13 5.09
N VAL A 21 -0.58 -12.46 5.22
CA VAL A 21 -0.83 -11.21 4.51
C VAL A 21 -1.09 -10.06 5.46
N GLY A 22 -0.40 -8.95 5.21
CA GLY A 22 -0.67 -7.65 5.81
C GLY A 22 -1.36 -6.72 4.83
N ILE A 23 -2.14 -5.78 5.35
CA ILE A 23 -2.70 -4.68 4.58
C ILE A 23 -2.47 -3.35 5.30
N LEU A 24 -1.94 -2.37 4.57
CA LEU A 24 -1.75 -1.01 5.04
C LEU A 24 -2.59 -0.06 4.19
N ASP A 25 -3.50 0.64 4.86
CA ASP A 25 -4.29 1.72 4.28
C ASP A 25 -3.48 3.02 4.30
N ALA A 26 -3.08 3.48 3.11
CA ALA A 26 -2.40 4.75 2.92
C ALA A 26 -3.36 5.86 2.46
N ASP A 27 -4.66 5.59 2.31
CA ASP A 27 -5.64 6.60 1.95
C ASP A 27 -6.01 7.45 3.17
N ILE A 28 -5.20 8.48 3.40
CA ILE A 28 -5.30 9.34 4.58
C ILE A 28 -6.56 10.21 4.57
N TYR A 29 -7.13 10.49 3.40
CA TYR A 29 -8.27 11.41 3.27
C TYR A 29 -9.62 10.72 3.41
N GLY A 30 -9.66 9.40 3.26
CA GLY A 30 -10.88 8.61 3.37
C GLY A 30 -10.56 7.15 3.65
N PRO A 31 -9.93 6.84 4.80
CA PRO A 31 -9.55 5.48 5.14
C PRO A 31 -10.80 4.62 5.20
N SER A 32 -10.81 3.55 4.43
CA SER A 32 -12.01 2.69 4.27
C SER A 32 -11.77 1.25 4.68
N ILE A 33 -10.50 0.84 4.81
CA ILE A 33 -10.13 -0.51 5.23
C ILE A 33 -10.63 -0.85 6.64
N PRO A 34 -10.52 0.03 7.67
CA PRO A 34 -11.09 -0.23 8.99
C PRO A 34 -12.57 -0.63 8.92
N THR A 35 -13.37 0.14 8.18
CA THR A 35 -14.80 -0.08 8.02
C THR A 35 -15.10 -1.34 7.20
N MET A 36 -14.34 -1.59 6.12
CA MET A 36 -14.52 -2.79 5.28
C MET A 36 -14.24 -4.10 6.03
N LEU A 37 -13.37 -4.05 7.04
CA LEU A 37 -12.99 -5.18 7.87
C LEU A 37 -13.74 -5.22 9.23
N GLY A 38 -14.75 -4.36 9.43
CA GLY A 38 -15.53 -4.27 10.68
C GLY A 38 -14.68 -3.95 11.92
N ALA A 39 -13.59 -3.22 11.73
CA ALA A 39 -12.58 -2.92 12.75
C ALA A 39 -12.49 -1.42 13.09
N GLU A 40 -13.49 -0.60 12.71
CA GLU A 40 -13.47 0.85 12.94
C GLU A 40 -13.35 1.26 14.42
N ASN A 41 -13.82 0.41 15.33
CA ASN A 41 -13.78 0.63 16.78
C ASN A 41 -12.49 0.11 17.43
N GLN A 42 -11.61 -0.53 16.67
CA GLN A 42 -10.34 -1.02 17.18
C GLN A 42 -9.27 0.07 17.13
N ARG A 43 -8.31 -0.02 18.03
CA ARG A 43 -7.17 0.90 18.11
C ARG A 43 -5.88 0.10 18.20
N PRO A 44 -4.82 0.48 17.46
CA PRO A 44 -3.53 -0.20 17.55
C PRO A 44 -3.00 -0.01 18.97
N THR A 45 -2.54 -1.09 19.59
CA THR A 45 -1.82 -0.98 20.87
C THR A 45 -0.37 -0.62 20.59
N SER A 46 0.28 0.09 21.51
CA SER A 46 1.72 0.32 21.46
C SER A 46 2.38 -0.43 22.60
N PRO A 47 3.00 -1.60 22.35
CA PRO A 47 3.59 -2.42 23.41
C PRO A 47 4.74 -1.74 24.16
N ASP A 48 5.45 -0.83 23.50
CA ASP A 48 6.66 -0.17 24.01
C ASP A 48 6.61 1.37 23.93
N GLY A 49 5.45 1.94 23.59
CA GLY A 49 5.25 3.38 23.42
C GLY A 49 5.88 3.97 22.16
N THR A 50 6.53 3.16 21.32
CA THR A 50 7.20 3.60 20.08
C THR A 50 6.59 2.93 18.85
N HIS A 51 6.41 1.62 18.91
CA HIS A 51 5.88 0.84 17.79
C HIS A 51 4.38 0.58 17.94
N MET A 52 3.71 0.36 16.81
CA MET A 52 2.30 0.03 16.76
C MET A 52 2.12 -1.46 16.45
N ALA A 53 1.32 -2.16 17.27
CA ALA A 53 0.88 -3.50 16.93
C ALA A 53 -0.24 -3.41 15.87
N PRO A 54 -0.15 -4.16 14.76
CA PRO A 54 -1.21 -4.19 13.76
C PRO A 54 -2.48 -4.82 14.37
N ILE A 55 -3.63 -4.39 13.87
CA ILE A 55 -4.92 -4.97 14.24
C ILE A 55 -5.12 -6.25 13.42
N MET A 56 -5.41 -7.36 14.08
CA MET A 56 -5.73 -8.60 13.38
C MET A 56 -7.22 -8.64 13.02
N SER A 57 -7.54 -8.75 11.73
CA SER A 57 -8.92 -8.91 11.26
C SER A 57 -8.98 -9.85 10.05
N HIS A 58 -9.95 -10.77 10.04
CA HIS A 58 -10.14 -11.75 8.96
C HIS A 58 -8.87 -12.53 8.56
N GLY A 59 -7.97 -12.79 9.51
CA GLY A 59 -6.69 -13.45 9.26
C GLY A 59 -5.60 -12.55 8.65
N LEU A 60 -5.88 -11.26 8.48
CA LEU A 60 -4.94 -10.24 8.00
C LEU A 60 -4.36 -9.44 9.17
N ALA A 61 -3.09 -9.08 9.06
CA ALA A 61 -2.50 -8.02 9.88
C ALA A 61 -2.82 -6.67 9.23
N THR A 62 -3.46 -5.76 9.94
CA THR A 62 -4.00 -4.53 9.35
C THR A 62 -3.48 -3.29 10.06
N ASN A 63 -3.12 -2.26 9.31
CA ASN A 63 -2.89 -0.93 9.85
C ASN A 63 -3.48 0.14 8.92
N SER A 64 -3.95 1.24 9.47
CA SER A 64 -4.64 2.31 8.76
C SER A 64 -4.62 3.57 9.61
N ILE A 65 -4.48 4.73 8.96
CA ILE A 65 -4.60 5.99 9.69
C ILE A 65 -6.01 6.18 10.25
N GLY A 66 -7.02 5.52 9.66
CA GLY A 66 -8.37 5.48 10.18
C GLY A 66 -8.49 4.83 11.56
N TYR A 67 -7.50 4.05 12.00
CA TYR A 67 -7.47 3.58 13.39
C TYR A 67 -6.93 4.62 14.37
N LEU A 68 -6.17 5.61 13.90
CA LEU A 68 -5.52 6.62 14.76
C LEU A 68 -6.33 7.93 14.84
N VAL A 69 -7.16 8.21 13.84
CA VAL A 69 -7.98 9.42 13.78
C VAL A 69 -9.31 9.18 14.52
N THR A 70 -9.64 10.06 15.45
CA THR A 70 -10.99 10.17 16.03
C THR A 70 -11.76 11.25 15.27
N ASP A 71 -13.05 11.04 15.02
CA ASP A 71 -13.91 11.89 14.16
C ASP A 71 -13.85 13.40 14.48
N ASP A 72 -13.45 13.78 15.69
CA ASP A 72 -13.36 15.18 16.13
C ASP A 72 -12.14 15.97 15.62
N ASN A 73 -11.13 15.31 15.04
CA ASN A 73 -9.93 15.98 14.53
C ASN A 73 -9.67 15.62 13.07
N ALA A 74 -10.50 16.16 12.16
CA ALA A 74 -10.20 16.25 10.74
C ALA A 74 -8.99 17.18 10.51
N MET A 75 -7.81 16.72 10.90
CA MET A 75 -6.55 17.44 10.73
C MET A 75 -6.25 17.52 9.24
N VAL A 76 -5.96 18.72 8.72
CA VAL A 76 -5.59 18.88 7.30
C VAL A 76 -4.20 18.28 7.09
N TRP A 77 -4.15 17.05 6.58
CA TRP A 77 -2.90 16.37 6.24
C TRP A 77 -2.30 17.00 4.98
N ARG A 78 -1.27 17.84 5.16
CA ARG A 78 -0.47 18.36 4.04
C ARG A 78 0.45 17.26 3.49
N GLY A 79 0.68 17.24 2.17
CA GLY A 79 1.41 16.18 1.44
C GLY A 79 2.66 15.62 2.14
N PRO A 80 3.63 16.46 2.58
CA PRO A 80 4.83 15.98 3.27
C PRO A 80 4.56 15.29 4.62
N MET A 81 3.54 15.75 5.36
CA MET A 81 3.15 15.17 6.64
C MET A 81 2.47 13.81 6.44
N ALA A 82 1.63 13.70 5.40
CA ALA A 82 1.01 12.46 4.97
C ALA A 82 2.05 11.41 4.56
N SER A 83 3.02 11.79 3.72
CA SER A 83 4.13 10.90 3.35
C SER A 83 4.93 10.45 4.57
N LYS A 84 5.25 11.36 5.50
CA LYS A 84 5.98 11.03 6.71
C LYS A 84 5.21 10.07 7.61
N ALA A 85 3.93 10.32 7.84
CA ALA A 85 3.09 9.45 8.66
C ALA A 85 2.97 8.06 8.05
N LEU A 86 2.79 7.96 6.74
CA LEU A 86 2.74 6.67 6.06
C LEU A 86 4.07 5.90 6.17
N MET A 87 5.21 6.57 5.97
CA MET A 87 6.53 5.97 6.17
C MET A 87 6.72 5.51 7.62
N GLN A 88 6.26 6.31 8.58
CA GLN A 88 6.28 5.96 10.00
C GLN A 88 5.44 4.71 10.25
N MET A 89 4.22 4.64 9.72
CA MET A 89 3.38 3.44 9.85
C MET A 89 4.02 2.20 9.23
N LEU A 90 4.68 2.33 8.07
CA LEU A 90 5.38 1.21 7.45
C LEU A 90 6.54 0.69 8.31
N GLN A 91 7.34 1.59 8.88
CA GLN A 91 8.56 1.25 9.60
C GLN A 91 8.32 0.91 11.08
N GLU A 92 7.36 1.58 11.71
CA GLU A 92 7.10 1.47 13.15
C GLU A 92 5.92 0.54 13.47
N THR A 93 5.31 -0.10 12.47
CA THR A 93 4.37 -1.20 12.73
C THR A 93 5.12 -2.50 12.95
N LEU A 94 4.81 -3.19 14.05
CA LEU A 94 5.31 -4.53 14.34
C LEU A 94 4.57 -5.56 13.48
N TRP A 95 4.82 -5.53 12.18
CA TRP A 95 4.30 -6.53 11.27
C TRP A 95 4.77 -7.92 11.72
N PRO A 96 3.87 -8.92 11.76
CA PRO A 96 4.30 -10.30 11.93
C PRO A 96 5.15 -10.71 10.71
N ASP A 97 5.68 -11.93 10.74
CA ASP A 97 6.31 -12.51 9.56
C ASP A 97 5.28 -12.59 8.41
N LEU A 98 5.42 -11.76 7.38
CA LEU A 98 4.48 -11.61 6.27
C LEU A 98 5.12 -12.07 4.96
N ASP A 99 4.35 -12.82 4.17
CA ASP A 99 4.70 -13.16 2.78
C ASP A 99 4.36 -11.99 1.84
N TYR A 100 3.26 -11.28 2.12
CA TYR A 100 2.77 -10.15 1.32
C TYR A 100 2.31 -8.99 2.20
N LEU A 101 2.64 -7.76 1.78
CA LEU A 101 2.08 -6.52 2.32
C LEU A 101 1.37 -5.76 1.20
N VAL A 102 0.05 -5.67 1.29
CA VAL A 102 -0.80 -4.95 0.33
C VAL A 102 -0.91 -3.49 0.77
N LEU A 103 -0.58 -2.55 -0.12
CA LEU A 103 -0.66 -1.11 0.15
C LEU A 103 -1.84 -0.50 -0.61
N ASP A 104 -2.83 0.04 0.09
CA ASP A 104 -3.94 0.80 -0.52
C ASP A 104 -3.56 2.28 -0.62
N MET A 105 -3.07 2.67 -1.79
CA MET A 105 -2.50 3.99 -2.02
C MET A 105 -3.56 5.06 -2.23
N PRO A 106 -3.35 6.30 -1.71
CA PRO A 106 -4.27 7.40 -1.94
C PRO A 106 -4.37 7.71 -3.44
N PRO A 107 -5.52 8.24 -3.91
CA PRO A 107 -5.71 8.56 -5.32
C PRO A 107 -4.77 9.69 -5.79
N GLY A 108 -4.18 9.51 -6.98
CA GLY A 108 -3.35 10.52 -7.66
C GLY A 108 -1.83 10.27 -7.56
N THR A 109 -1.07 10.80 -8.51
CA THR A 109 0.40 10.62 -8.63
C THR A 109 1.19 11.65 -7.80
N GLY A 110 0.73 11.97 -6.59
CA GLY A 110 1.35 12.99 -5.73
C GLY A 110 2.66 12.53 -5.08
N ASP A 111 3.27 13.42 -4.29
CA ASP A 111 4.55 13.22 -3.60
C ASP A 111 4.62 11.94 -2.75
N ILE A 112 3.48 11.46 -2.24
CA ILE A 112 3.38 10.21 -1.47
C ILE A 112 3.83 9.00 -2.30
N GLN A 113 3.39 8.90 -3.57
CA GLN A 113 3.74 7.76 -4.43
C GLN A 113 5.22 7.78 -4.80
N LEU A 114 5.77 8.96 -5.09
CA LEU A 114 7.20 9.13 -5.42
C LEU A 114 8.09 8.83 -4.21
N THR A 115 7.71 9.34 -3.04
CA THR A 115 8.45 9.10 -1.79
C THR A 115 8.48 7.61 -1.46
N LEU A 116 7.35 6.91 -1.58
CA LEU A 116 7.30 5.47 -1.34
C LEU A 116 8.11 4.68 -2.37
N ALA A 117 7.99 5.00 -3.65
CA ALA A 117 8.76 4.33 -4.70
C ALA A 117 10.28 4.49 -4.53
N GLN A 118 10.73 5.60 -3.93
CA GLN A 118 12.15 5.84 -3.64
C GLN A 118 12.63 5.14 -2.36
N ASN A 119 11.76 4.94 -1.37
CA ASN A 119 12.14 4.46 -0.04
C ASN A 119 11.81 2.98 0.21
N ILE A 120 10.95 2.35 -0.60
CA ILE A 120 10.51 0.97 -0.39
C ILE A 120 10.90 0.13 -1.60
N PRO A 121 11.61 -0.99 -1.41
CA PRO A 121 11.80 -1.97 -2.47
C PRO A 121 10.46 -2.69 -2.74
N VAL A 122 9.66 -2.12 -3.64
CA VAL A 122 8.37 -2.70 -4.04
C VAL A 122 8.61 -3.91 -4.95
N THR A 123 8.12 -5.09 -4.57
CA THR A 123 8.25 -6.32 -5.36
C THR A 123 7.33 -6.34 -6.58
N GLY A 124 6.22 -5.60 -6.54
CA GLY A 124 5.27 -5.44 -7.64
C GLY A 124 4.19 -4.43 -7.32
N ALA A 125 3.51 -3.89 -8.34
CA ALA A 125 2.45 -2.91 -8.19
C ALA A 125 1.21 -3.34 -9.00
N VAL A 126 0.03 -3.26 -8.38
CA VAL A 126 -1.26 -3.49 -9.05
C VAL A 126 -1.97 -2.16 -9.19
N VAL A 127 -2.18 -1.73 -10.44
CA VAL A 127 -2.85 -0.46 -10.73
C VAL A 127 -4.34 -0.72 -10.94
N VAL A 128 -5.16 -0.33 -9.97
CA VAL A 128 -6.63 -0.43 -10.06
C VAL A 128 -7.18 0.85 -10.67
N THR A 129 -7.70 0.76 -11.89
CA THR A 129 -8.44 1.86 -12.53
C THR A 129 -9.90 1.45 -12.72
N THR A 130 -10.83 2.31 -12.31
CA THR A 130 -12.24 2.21 -12.72
C THR A 130 -12.42 3.09 -13.95
N PRO A 131 -13.01 2.61 -15.07
CA PRO A 131 -13.30 3.46 -16.22
C PRO A 131 -14.44 4.41 -15.88
N ALA A 132 -14.12 5.52 -15.21
CA ALA A 132 -15.01 6.66 -15.12
C ALA A 132 -14.72 7.54 -16.35
N GLY A 133 -15.77 7.82 -17.13
CA GLY A 133 -15.67 8.66 -18.31
C GLY A 133 -14.91 9.96 -18.02
N HIS A 134 -14.05 10.31 -18.97
CA HIS A 134 -13.20 11.51 -19.07
C HIS A 134 -11.75 11.37 -18.54
N ARG A 135 -10.84 11.31 -19.54
CA ARG A 135 -9.37 11.29 -19.52
C ARG A 135 -8.70 9.99 -19.06
N VAL A 136 -8.42 9.16 -20.05
CA VAL A 136 -7.30 8.21 -20.06
C VAL A 136 -6.02 9.03 -19.98
N ASP A 137 -5.46 9.20 -18.78
CA ASP A 137 -4.07 9.62 -18.67
C ASP A 137 -3.19 8.42 -19.02
N ARG A 138 -2.40 8.63 -20.06
CA ARG A 138 -1.56 7.66 -20.73
C ARG A 138 -0.42 7.28 -19.79
N CYS A 139 -0.29 6.00 -19.44
CA CYS A 139 0.92 5.48 -18.80
C CYS A 139 2.08 5.58 -19.82
N GLU A 140 2.74 6.73 -19.87
CA GLU A 140 3.79 7.01 -20.85
C GLU A 140 5.16 6.60 -20.28
N LYS A 141 5.74 5.54 -20.87
CA LYS A 141 7.09 5.03 -20.61
C LYS A 141 8.15 6.14 -20.61
N ARG A 142 8.89 6.30 -19.51
CA ARG A 142 10.24 6.89 -19.44
C ARG A 142 10.95 6.25 -18.22
N HIS A 143 12.20 5.81 -18.17
CA HIS A 143 13.37 5.72 -19.07
C HIS A 143 14.35 4.81 -18.30
N CYS A 144 14.77 3.66 -18.84
CA CYS A 144 15.79 2.79 -18.21
C CYS A 144 17.17 3.17 -18.75
N ASP A 145 18.07 3.57 -17.85
CA ASP A 145 19.49 3.83 -18.16
C ASP A 145 20.32 2.58 -17.82
N VAL A 146 21.07 2.06 -18.80
CA VAL A 146 21.87 0.83 -18.69
C VAL A 146 23.32 1.21 -18.40
N ARG A 147 23.83 0.91 -17.19
CA ARG A 147 25.27 0.91 -16.92
C ARG A 147 25.84 -0.51 -16.98
N GLU A 148 26.79 -0.68 -17.88
CA GLU A 148 27.53 -1.90 -18.16
C GLU A 148 28.61 -2.14 -17.09
N SER A 149 28.52 -3.23 -16.32
CA SER A 149 29.64 -3.70 -15.48
C SER A 149 30.32 -4.90 -16.16
N ARG A 150 31.58 -4.70 -16.54
CA ARG A 150 32.44 -5.70 -17.18
C ARG A 150 32.76 -6.80 -16.16
N GLY A 151 32.39 -8.05 -16.44
CA GLY A 151 32.96 -9.19 -15.69
C GLY A 151 32.24 -10.54 -15.75
N SER A 152 31.01 -10.63 -16.24
CA SER A 152 30.32 -11.91 -16.38
C SER A 152 29.28 -11.80 -17.49
N GLY A 153 29.34 -12.69 -18.48
CA GLY A 153 28.54 -12.65 -19.72
C GLY A 153 27.04 -12.94 -19.57
N ALA A 154 26.40 -12.44 -18.51
CA ALA A 154 24.95 -12.53 -18.33
C ALA A 154 24.31 -11.16 -18.59
N ARG A 155 23.71 -10.99 -19.77
CA ARG A 155 22.72 -9.93 -20.02
C ARG A 155 21.42 -10.35 -19.34
N TYR A 156 20.98 -9.59 -18.34
CA TYR A 156 19.71 -9.85 -17.67
C TYR A 156 18.68 -8.79 -18.09
N CYS A 157 17.88 -9.12 -19.12
CA CYS A 157 16.60 -8.47 -19.37
C CYS A 157 15.53 -9.34 -18.69
N ARG A 158 14.88 -8.81 -17.64
CA ARG A 158 13.71 -9.45 -17.03
C ARG A 158 12.45 -8.79 -17.63
N GLU A 159 11.98 -9.34 -18.75
CA GLU A 159 10.60 -9.14 -19.25
C GLU A 159 9.68 -10.24 -18.64
N HIS A 160 8.37 -10.11 -18.90
CA HIS A 160 7.22 -10.95 -18.50
C HIS A 160 6.54 -10.54 -17.18
N GLU A 161 5.23 -10.29 -17.09
CA GLU A 161 4.13 -10.34 -18.06
C GLU A 161 2.96 -9.52 -17.49
N CYS A 162 2.39 -8.62 -18.29
CA CYS A 162 1.19 -7.85 -17.94
C CYS A 162 -0.02 -8.63 -18.47
N ALA A 163 -0.65 -9.45 -17.63
CA ALA A 163 -1.84 -10.20 -18.03
C ALA A 163 -3.06 -9.28 -18.08
N TYR A 164 -3.49 -8.95 -19.30
CA TYR A 164 -4.81 -8.40 -19.60
C TYR A 164 -5.79 -9.57 -19.75
N LEU A 165 -6.88 -9.59 -18.97
CA LEU A 165 -8.05 -10.42 -19.29
C LEU A 165 -9.15 -9.49 -19.82
N GLN A 166 -9.68 -9.86 -20.99
CA GLN A 166 -10.77 -9.16 -21.71
C GLN A 166 -12.10 -9.25 -20.97
#